data_AF-E0W080-F1
#
_entry.id   AF-E0W080-F1
#
_cell.length_a   1.000
_cell.length_b   1.000
_cell.length_c   1.000
_cell.angle_alpha   90.00
_cell.angle_beta   90.00
_cell.angle_gamma   90.00
#
_symmetry.space_group_name_H-M   'P 1'
#
loop_
_entity.id
_entity.type
_entity.pdbx_description
1 polymer ?
#
loop_
_entity_poly.entity_id
_entity_poly.type
_entity_poly.pdbx_seq_one_letter_code
_entity_poly.pdbx_strand_id
1 'polypeptide(L)'
;MSSNVEKTREEILAERQEKKKKKAALKNQSKDKSNNATSDTAVSNSTLANNKSKSGASKSQKVNSQNKDKTNSNKPSQSSSLTNASNSNVNTTNKVNENAVTIEKSIEQVEKKVNHSVSKNDDADSKKLPVKDSTNATKTEEKSKAQLKAERRAKQEADRARKLQKSVKEVDEKRKVVSESKPVSKPVKILKTPFPTAQVIHKVKLFTHLHDFLPESDVVDGPESIHPSIIQLRTQYASRVVSGANASCLALLNALKKVVMDFEAPSNQDFSRGLESEISKCMSYLSRYRPVAVSMVNAVKHLKFKITQSKGTELEYKNGINEWIDTYIREQLEMAAKAICLFVREKITCGDVILTYGWSSLIHQILISAYNDGIKFQVIVADGRPWLEGKELLKKLVAAGIKCTYVFVNGLSYVMPEVTKILLGAHALLANGYVMSRVGSSQVALLAKTYNVPVLVCCETHKFSEKVQTDSFVYNELGNPDDLASNKGCISKELFKWKSIPYVTPLNLMYDVTPPDLVSAVVTEIAVLPCTSVPVILRIKPPDAF
;
A
#
# COMPACT_ATOMS: atom_id res chain seq x y z
N MET A 1 -57.00 5.01 -27.10
CA MET A 1 -57.36 4.50 -25.76
C MET A 1 -56.55 3.24 -25.51
N SER A 2 -55.84 3.16 -24.38
CA SER A 2 -55.36 1.94 -23.71
C SER A 2 -54.82 2.38 -22.35
N SER A 3 -55.59 2.16 -21.28
CA SER A 3 -55.24 2.59 -19.93
C SER A 3 -54.33 1.57 -19.25
N ASN A 4 -53.13 1.98 -18.84
CA ASN A 4 -52.30 1.19 -17.93
C ASN A 4 -52.98 1.13 -16.56
N VAL A 5 -53.40 -0.06 -16.14
CA VAL A 5 -53.88 -0.33 -14.78
C VAL A 5 -52.67 -0.70 -13.92
N GLU A 6 -52.33 0.15 -12.95
CA GLU A 6 -51.29 -0.18 -11.96
C GLU A 6 -51.79 -1.27 -11.01
N LYS A 7 -51.05 -2.39 -10.94
CA LYS A 7 -51.35 -3.48 -10.01
C LYS A 7 -51.26 -3.00 -8.56
N THR A 8 -52.18 -3.46 -7.74
CA THR A 8 -52.23 -3.13 -6.31
C THR A 8 -51.07 -3.78 -5.54
N ARG A 9 -50.73 -3.19 -4.39
CA ARG A 9 -49.62 -3.64 -3.54
C ARG A 9 -49.79 -5.09 -3.04
N GLU A 10 -51.02 -5.55 -2.90
CA GLU A 10 -51.36 -6.89 -2.42
C GLU A 10 -51.16 -7.95 -3.51
N GLU A 11 -51.52 -7.66 -4.76
CA GLU A 11 -51.24 -8.53 -5.91
C GLU A 11 -49.73 -8.74 -6.11
N ILE A 12 -48.93 -7.67 -5.94
CA ILE A 12 -47.46 -7.75 -6.01
C ILE A 12 -46.87 -8.62 -4.88
N LEU A 13 -47.49 -8.60 -3.69
CA LEU A 13 -47.11 -9.46 -2.58
C LEU A 13 -47.49 -10.92 -2.81
N ALA A 14 -48.69 -11.18 -3.35
CA ALA A 14 -49.14 -12.52 -3.73
C ALA A 14 -48.23 -13.15 -4.80
N GLU A 15 -47.94 -12.42 -5.89
CA GLU A 15 -47.06 -12.89 -6.97
C GLU A 15 -45.64 -13.22 -6.46
N ARG A 16 -45.13 -12.44 -5.50
CA ARG A 16 -43.84 -12.70 -4.84
C ARG A 16 -43.88 -13.95 -3.95
N GLN A 17 -44.96 -14.19 -3.21
CA GLN A 17 -45.12 -15.41 -2.40
C GLN A 17 -45.22 -16.65 -3.28
N GLU A 18 -45.95 -16.58 -4.40
CA GLU A 18 -46.10 -17.69 -5.34
C GLU A 18 -44.77 -18.06 -6.02
N LYS A 19 -43.99 -17.05 -6.46
CA LYS A 19 -42.61 -17.23 -6.95
C LYS A 19 -41.70 -17.85 -5.88
N LYS A 20 -41.89 -17.51 -4.59
CA LYS A 20 -41.15 -18.12 -3.47
C LYS A 20 -41.52 -19.60 -3.29
N LYS A 21 -42.81 -19.96 -3.36
CA LYS A 21 -43.30 -21.35 -3.28
C LYS A 21 -42.78 -22.19 -4.46
N LYS A 22 -42.85 -21.69 -5.70
CA LYS A 22 -42.31 -22.37 -6.89
C LYS A 22 -40.80 -22.63 -6.79
N LYS A 23 -40.03 -21.66 -6.26
CA LYS A 23 -38.57 -21.81 -6.04
C LYS A 23 -38.22 -22.79 -4.90
N ALA A 24 -39.10 -22.96 -3.91
CA ALA A 24 -38.96 -23.97 -2.86
C ALA A 24 -39.23 -25.40 -3.39
N ALA A 25 -40.28 -25.59 -4.20
CA ALA A 25 -40.61 -26.88 -4.81
C ALA A 25 -39.46 -27.42 -5.70
N LEU A 26 -38.87 -26.55 -6.53
CA LEU A 26 -37.70 -26.88 -7.35
C LEU A 26 -36.46 -27.30 -6.53
N LYS A 27 -36.30 -26.79 -5.30
CA LYS A 27 -35.18 -27.12 -4.41
C LYS A 27 -35.36 -28.46 -3.68
N ASN A 28 -36.60 -28.95 -3.55
CA ASN A 28 -36.87 -30.28 -3.01
C ASN A 28 -36.67 -31.36 -4.10
N GLN A 29 -37.15 -31.13 -5.33
CA GLN A 29 -36.94 -32.06 -6.45
C GLN A 29 -35.46 -32.31 -6.80
N SER A 30 -34.55 -31.39 -6.46
CA SER A 30 -33.12 -31.57 -6.63
C SER A 30 -32.43 -32.38 -5.52
N LYS A 31 -33.09 -32.59 -4.37
CA LYS A 31 -32.56 -33.42 -3.27
C LYS A 31 -32.88 -34.90 -3.45
N ASP A 32 -34.05 -35.23 -4.00
CA ASP A 32 -34.45 -36.63 -4.19
C ASP A 32 -33.65 -37.35 -5.28
N LYS A 33 -32.91 -36.61 -6.13
CA LYS A 33 -32.03 -37.18 -7.17
C LYS A 33 -30.62 -37.53 -6.71
N SER A 34 -30.19 -37.18 -5.49
CA SER A 34 -28.83 -37.50 -5.01
C SER A 34 -28.71 -38.80 -4.22
N ASN A 35 -29.82 -39.49 -3.93
CA ASN A 35 -29.85 -40.66 -3.03
C ASN A 35 -30.08 -42.01 -3.72
N ASN A 36 -30.18 -42.07 -5.06
CA ASN A 36 -30.35 -43.32 -5.83
C ASN A 36 -29.21 -43.50 -6.84
N ALA A 37 -28.02 -43.88 -6.35
CA ALA A 37 -26.87 -44.27 -7.19
C ALA A 37 -25.85 -45.18 -6.47
N THR A 38 -26.31 -46.22 -5.77
CA THR A 38 -25.45 -47.27 -5.20
C THR A 38 -26.17 -48.63 -5.09
N SER A 39 -26.24 -49.37 -6.20
CA SER A 39 -26.21 -50.86 -6.21
C SER A 39 -25.91 -51.37 -7.63
N ASP A 40 -25.31 -52.56 -7.69
CA ASP A 40 -25.19 -53.45 -8.86
C ASP A 40 -24.31 -52.96 -10.05
N THR A 41 -23.46 -53.77 -10.69
CA THR A 41 -23.28 -55.23 -10.66
C THR A 41 -21.80 -55.61 -10.81
N ALA A 42 -21.40 -56.80 -10.35
CA ALA A 42 -20.03 -57.32 -10.51
C ALA A 42 -19.95 -58.49 -11.51
N VAL A 43 -18.70 -58.82 -11.91
CA VAL A 43 -18.23 -60.06 -12.56
C VAL A 43 -18.51 -60.26 -14.05
N SER A 44 -17.44 -60.22 -14.87
CA SER A 44 -17.05 -61.34 -15.74
C SER A 44 -15.57 -61.23 -16.18
N ASN A 45 -14.80 -62.30 -15.98
CA ASN A 45 -13.43 -62.45 -16.48
C ASN A 45 -13.43 -63.13 -17.86
N SER A 46 -12.54 -62.72 -18.76
CA SER A 46 -12.00 -63.63 -19.79
C SER A 46 -10.58 -63.22 -20.21
N THR A 47 -9.74 -64.24 -20.41
CA THR A 47 -8.30 -64.17 -20.71
C THR A 47 -7.99 -64.27 -22.21
N LEU A 48 -6.68 -64.19 -22.55
CA LEU A 48 -6.03 -64.39 -23.87
C LEU A 48 -5.88 -63.12 -24.73
N ALA A 49 -4.80 -62.91 -25.50
CA ALA A 49 -3.41 -63.38 -25.43
C ALA A 49 -2.51 -62.55 -26.37
N ASN A 50 -1.20 -62.51 -26.11
CA ASN A 50 -0.07 -62.25 -27.04
C ASN A 50 -0.31 -61.50 -28.37
N ASN A 51 0.48 -60.44 -28.61
CA ASN A 51 1.72 -60.65 -29.38
C ASN A 51 2.83 -59.60 -29.19
N LYS A 52 4.07 -60.01 -29.53
CA LYS A 52 5.32 -59.24 -29.40
C LYS A 52 5.90 -58.82 -30.76
N SER A 53 6.55 -57.66 -30.78
CA SER A 53 7.83 -57.41 -31.50
C SER A 53 8.39 -56.06 -30.99
N LYS A 54 9.56 -55.95 -30.33
CA LYS A 54 10.96 -56.16 -30.80
C LYS A 54 11.28 -55.36 -32.08
N SER A 55 12.42 -54.68 -32.24
CA SER A 55 13.63 -54.57 -31.39
C SER A 55 14.61 -53.50 -31.92
N GLY A 56 15.57 -53.06 -31.09
CA GLY A 56 16.88 -52.60 -31.56
C GLY A 56 17.75 -52.01 -30.44
N ALA A 57 18.98 -52.49 -30.27
CA ALA A 57 19.89 -52.04 -29.21
C ALA A 57 21.38 -52.09 -29.64
N SER A 58 22.21 -51.23 -29.05
CA SER A 58 23.68 -51.34 -28.84
C SER A 58 24.10 -50.19 -27.91
N LYS A 59 24.77 -50.40 -26.76
CA LYS A 59 26.21 -50.72 -26.54
C LYS A 59 27.16 -49.73 -27.25
N SER A 60 28.31 -49.30 -26.70
CA SER A 60 28.91 -49.26 -25.34
C SER A 60 30.32 -48.66 -25.51
N GLN A 61 30.83 -47.79 -24.62
CA GLN A 61 32.26 -47.83 -24.22
C GLN A 61 32.62 -46.86 -23.07
N LYS A 62 33.68 -47.22 -22.35
CA LYS A 62 34.31 -46.52 -21.22
C LYS A 62 35.82 -46.53 -21.51
N VAL A 63 36.51 -45.40 -21.43
CA VAL A 63 37.99 -45.32 -21.40
C VAL A 63 38.41 -44.28 -20.36
N ASN A 64 39.59 -44.45 -19.80
CA ASN A 64 40.12 -43.81 -18.59
C ASN A 64 41.58 -43.39 -18.83
N SER A 65 42.03 -42.19 -18.41
CA SER A 65 43.42 -41.93 -17.96
C SER A 65 43.81 -40.46 -17.68
N GLN A 66 44.36 -40.26 -16.46
CA GLN A 66 45.64 -39.59 -16.10
C GLN A 66 45.96 -38.09 -16.33
N ASN A 67 46.20 -37.43 -15.18
CA ASN A 67 47.27 -36.48 -14.81
C ASN A 67 48.33 -36.01 -15.84
N LYS A 68 48.69 -34.72 -15.75
CA LYS A 68 50.04 -34.28 -15.28
C LYS A 68 50.17 -32.77 -14.99
N ASP A 69 50.96 -32.45 -13.98
CA ASP A 69 51.46 -31.10 -13.64
C ASP A 69 52.45 -30.53 -14.66
N LYS A 70 52.58 -29.19 -14.72
CA LYS A 70 53.79 -28.48 -14.23
C LYS A 70 53.74 -26.93 -14.36
N THR A 71 54.14 -26.27 -13.27
CA THR A 71 55.10 -25.13 -13.14
C THR A 71 55.56 -24.43 -14.44
N ASN A 72 55.77 -23.11 -14.57
CA ASN A 72 56.30 -22.07 -13.66
C ASN A 72 56.19 -20.69 -14.38
N SER A 73 56.52 -19.48 -13.89
CA SER A 73 56.67 -18.84 -12.55
C SER A 73 57.18 -17.39 -12.74
N ASN A 74 56.77 -16.41 -11.91
CA ASN A 74 57.69 -15.41 -11.30
C ASN A 74 57.02 -14.38 -10.35
N LYS A 75 57.84 -13.92 -9.39
CA LYS A 75 57.63 -12.94 -8.29
C LYS A 75 58.37 -11.62 -8.68
N PRO A 76 58.68 -10.62 -7.81
CA PRO A 76 58.17 -10.27 -6.47
C PRO A 76 57.93 -8.75 -6.20
N SER A 77 57.36 -8.41 -5.04
CA SER A 77 57.72 -7.31 -4.09
C SER A 77 56.49 -6.83 -3.30
N GLN A 78 56.54 -6.34 -2.05
CA GLN A 78 57.53 -6.50 -0.96
C GLN A 78 56.82 -6.40 0.42
N SER A 79 57.57 -6.74 1.47
CA SER A 79 57.37 -6.61 2.93
C SER A 79 56.69 -5.31 3.46
N SER A 80 56.23 -5.18 4.71
CA SER A 80 56.71 -5.78 5.98
C SER A 80 55.65 -5.81 7.13
N SER A 81 55.98 -6.58 8.17
CA SER A 81 55.24 -6.82 9.44
C SER A 81 55.63 -5.89 10.59
N LEU A 82 54.83 -5.83 11.69
CA LEU A 82 55.34 -5.79 13.08
C LEU A 82 54.26 -6.04 14.17
N THR A 83 54.73 -6.34 15.39
CA THR A 83 54.06 -6.95 16.56
C THR A 83 54.66 -6.40 17.87
N ASN A 84 54.15 -6.59 19.11
CA ASN A 84 52.98 -7.29 19.67
C ASN A 84 52.68 -6.70 21.09
N ALA A 85 51.42 -6.54 21.53
CA ALA A 85 51.11 -6.32 22.96
C ALA A 85 49.62 -6.52 23.33
N SER A 86 49.33 -6.90 24.59
CA SER A 86 48.03 -7.38 25.06
C SER A 86 47.53 -6.70 26.34
N ASN A 87 46.22 -6.80 26.57
CA ASN A 87 45.46 -6.78 27.86
C ASN A 87 45.00 -5.46 28.53
N SER A 88 43.93 -5.66 29.33
CA SER A 88 43.05 -4.71 30.05
C SER A 88 42.01 -3.97 29.17
N ASN A 89 40.73 -3.83 29.55
CA ASN A 89 40.07 -4.14 30.82
C ASN A 89 38.59 -4.58 30.68
N VAL A 90 38.12 -5.28 31.72
CA VAL A 90 36.72 -5.65 32.00
C VAL A 90 35.84 -4.42 32.23
N ASN A 91 34.65 -4.34 31.60
CA ASN A 91 33.38 -3.83 32.18
C ASN A 91 32.26 -3.64 31.13
N THR A 92 31.51 -4.70 30.79
CA THR A 92 30.36 -4.56 29.85
C THR A 92 29.16 -5.48 30.13
N THR A 93 29.04 -6.07 31.32
CA THR A 93 27.94 -6.99 31.67
C THR A 93 26.78 -6.33 32.44
N ASN A 94 26.99 -5.21 33.14
CA ASN A 94 25.93 -4.61 33.98
C ASN A 94 24.95 -3.68 33.24
N LYS A 95 25.28 -3.18 32.04
CA LYS A 95 24.40 -2.27 31.27
C LYS A 95 23.29 -2.95 30.45
N VAL A 96 23.28 -4.29 30.37
CA VAL A 96 22.27 -5.03 29.61
C VAL A 96 21.01 -5.29 30.46
N ASN A 97 21.17 -5.55 31.77
CA ASN A 97 20.05 -5.86 32.65
C ASN A 97 19.16 -4.65 32.99
N GLU A 98 19.71 -3.44 33.12
CA GLU A 98 18.90 -2.24 33.42
C GLU A 98 17.90 -1.90 32.30
N ASN A 99 18.29 -2.13 31.04
CA ASN A 99 17.42 -1.91 29.89
C ASN A 99 16.31 -2.97 29.77
N ALA A 100 16.60 -4.24 30.10
CA ALA A 100 15.58 -5.30 30.12
C ALA A 100 14.47 -5.02 31.15
N VAL A 101 14.86 -4.67 32.39
CA VAL A 101 13.92 -4.35 33.48
C VAL A 101 13.06 -3.11 33.18
N THR A 102 13.56 -2.18 32.37
CA THR A 102 12.82 -0.97 31.94
C THR A 102 11.76 -1.29 30.88
N ILE A 103 12.02 -2.28 30.01
CA ILE A 103 11.06 -2.75 28.99
C ILE A 103 9.93 -3.55 29.65
N GLU A 104 10.23 -4.47 30.57
CA GLU A 104 9.21 -5.27 31.27
C GLU A 104 8.23 -4.41 32.08
N LYS A 105 8.73 -3.40 32.80
CA LYS A 105 7.88 -2.42 33.52
C LYS A 105 6.98 -1.60 32.60
N SER A 106 7.41 -1.36 31.36
CA SER A 106 6.61 -0.66 30.36
C SER A 106 5.48 -1.54 29.80
N ILE A 107 5.70 -2.86 29.71
CA ILE A 107 4.70 -3.84 29.28
C ILE A 107 3.61 -4.02 30.35
N GLU A 108 3.98 -4.20 31.62
CA GLU A 108 3.00 -4.30 32.73
C GLU A 108 2.08 -3.07 32.83
N GLN A 109 2.58 -1.86 32.57
CA GLN A 109 1.77 -0.64 32.60
C GLN A 109 0.76 -0.55 31.45
N VAL A 110 1.04 -1.19 30.32
CA VAL A 110 0.10 -1.29 29.19
C VAL A 110 -0.95 -2.37 29.47
N GLU A 111 -0.56 -3.54 29.96
CA GLU A 111 -1.51 -4.60 30.33
C GLU A 111 -2.49 -4.17 31.43
N LYS A 112 -2.01 -3.45 32.46
CA LYS A 112 -2.88 -2.88 33.52
C LYS A 112 -3.86 -1.83 32.97
N LYS A 113 -3.52 -1.09 31.90
CA LYS A 113 -4.45 -0.17 31.22
C LYS A 113 -5.46 -0.89 30.32
N VAL A 114 -5.09 -2.02 29.72
CA VAL A 114 -6.02 -2.84 28.92
C VAL A 114 -7.06 -3.51 29.83
N ASN A 115 -6.63 -4.15 30.92
CA ASN A 115 -7.52 -4.87 31.84
C ASN A 115 -8.51 -3.95 32.60
N HIS A 116 -8.20 -2.65 32.79
CA HIS A 116 -9.11 -1.73 33.48
C HIS A 116 -10.26 -1.20 32.61
N SER A 117 -10.23 -1.44 31.29
CA SER A 117 -11.28 -1.01 30.35
C SER A 117 -12.31 -2.09 30.00
N VAL A 118 -12.10 -3.34 30.45
CA VAL A 118 -12.97 -4.49 30.15
C VAL A 118 -13.96 -4.80 31.30
N SER A 119 -13.71 -4.35 32.52
CA SER A 119 -14.54 -4.67 33.70
C SER A 119 -15.65 -3.65 34.02
N LYS A 120 -16.36 -3.14 33.02
CA LYS A 120 -17.65 -2.42 33.18
C LYS A 120 -18.56 -2.58 31.95
N ASN A 121 -19.24 -3.73 31.87
CA ASN A 121 -20.63 -3.89 31.44
C ASN A 121 -20.90 -5.38 31.25
N ASP A 122 -21.42 -6.03 32.27
CA ASP A 122 -22.38 -7.13 32.20
C ASP A 122 -22.72 -7.53 33.65
N ASP A 123 -23.90 -7.11 34.13
CA ASP A 123 -24.83 -7.95 34.92
C ASP A 123 -26.00 -7.16 35.54
N ALA A 124 -27.06 -7.91 35.88
CA ALA A 124 -28.21 -7.57 36.73
C ALA A 124 -29.31 -6.64 36.16
N ASP A 125 -30.33 -7.29 35.57
CA ASP A 125 -31.73 -6.90 35.81
C ASP A 125 -32.33 -7.79 36.92
N SER A 126 -33.42 -7.33 37.55
CA SER A 126 -34.23 -7.95 38.61
C SER A 126 -33.70 -7.92 40.06
N LYS A 127 -34.16 -6.93 40.85
CA LYS A 127 -35.07 -7.17 42.01
C LYS A 127 -35.58 -5.88 42.70
N LYS A 128 -36.74 -6.06 43.32
CA LYS A 128 -37.67 -5.11 43.97
C LYS A 128 -37.15 -4.31 45.18
N LEU A 129 -37.89 -3.22 45.47
CA LEU A 129 -38.15 -2.53 46.78
C LEU A 129 -37.06 -1.59 47.35
N PRO A 130 -37.40 -0.60 48.23
CA PRO A 130 -38.72 -0.03 48.57
C PRO A 130 -38.81 1.52 48.51
N VAL A 131 -40.01 2.04 48.82
CA VAL A 131 -40.40 3.45 48.95
C VAL A 131 -39.77 4.14 50.17
N LYS A 132 -39.44 5.44 50.05
CA LYS A 132 -39.58 6.43 51.15
C LYS A 132 -39.66 7.88 50.64
N ASP A 133 -40.55 8.67 51.24
CA ASP A 133 -40.83 10.07 50.93
C ASP A 133 -39.77 11.06 51.43
N SER A 134 -39.57 12.17 50.70
CA SER A 134 -39.83 13.52 51.26
C SER A 134 -39.74 14.64 50.20
N THR A 135 -40.89 15.25 49.91
CA THR A 135 -41.12 16.69 49.65
C THR A 135 -39.98 17.59 49.12
N ASN A 136 -40.10 18.09 47.89
CA ASN A 136 -40.59 19.47 47.68
C ASN A 136 -41.07 19.72 46.24
N ALA A 137 -41.97 20.69 46.05
CA ALA A 137 -42.76 20.82 44.83
C ALA A 137 -42.37 21.99 43.92
N THR A 138 -42.33 21.72 42.62
CA THR A 138 -42.74 22.67 41.57
C THR A 138 -43.31 21.90 40.39
N LYS A 139 -44.59 22.14 40.06
CA LYS A 139 -45.28 21.51 38.93
C LYS A 139 -44.95 22.23 37.63
N THR A 140 -44.43 21.49 36.66
CA THR A 140 -44.43 21.88 35.24
C THR A 140 -44.99 20.70 34.46
N GLU A 141 -46.05 20.91 33.66
CA GLU A 141 -46.78 19.82 33.02
C GLU A 141 -45.95 19.13 31.93
N GLU A 142 -45.63 17.83 32.13
CA GLU A 142 -44.93 17.04 31.12
C GLU A 142 -45.87 16.70 29.95
N LYS A 143 -45.66 17.37 28.80
CA LYS A 143 -46.34 17.02 27.54
C LYS A 143 -46.04 15.57 27.14
N SER A 144 -47.09 14.84 26.75
CA SER A 144 -46.98 13.43 26.33
C SER A 144 -45.94 13.23 25.22
N LYS A 145 -45.22 12.08 25.25
CA LYS A 145 -44.27 11.66 24.20
C LYS A 145 -44.86 11.70 22.78
N ALA A 146 -46.18 11.55 22.64
CA ALA A 146 -46.88 11.70 21.35
C ALA A 146 -46.89 13.15 20.84
N GLN A 147 -47.17 14.13 21.72
CA GLN A 147 -47.17 15.56 21.39
C GLN A 147 -45.76 16.04 21.02
N LEU A 148 -44.74 15.66 21.78
CA LEU A 148 -43.34 16.00 21.46
C LEU A 148 -42.87 15.46 20.09
N LYS A 149 -43.41 14.31 19.66
CA LYS A 149 -43.13 13.71 18.34
C LYS A 149 -43.90 14.40 17.22
N ALA A 150 -45.12 14.88 17.47
CA ALA A 150 -45.88 15.71 16.55
C ALA A 150 -45.23 17.10 16.37
N GLU A 151 -44.83 17.74 17.47
CA GLU A 151 -44.17 19.05 17.48
C GLU A 151 -42.83 19.03 16.70
N ARG A 152 -42.02 17.97 16.87
CA ARG A 152 -40.80 17.76 16.05
C ARG A 152 -41.08 17.58 14.56
N ARG A 153 -42.18 16.93 14.17
CA ARG A 153 -42.56 16.78 12.75
C ARG A 153 -43.01 18.11 12.14
N ALA A 154 -43.89 18.83 12.84
CA ALA A 154 -44.34 20.17 12.42
C ALA A 154 -43.16 21.13 12.24
N LYS A 155 -42.15 21.08 13.12
CA LYS A 155 -40.94 21.91 13.01
C LYS A 155 -40.09 21.54 11.79
N GLN A 156 -39.89 20.25 11.50
CA GLN A 156 -39.18 19.81 10.29
C GLN A 156 -39.93 20.17 8.99
N GLU A 157 -41.25 20.17 9.00
CA GLU A 157 -42.07 20.53 7.85
C GLU A 157 -42.06 22.05 7.59
N ALA A 158 -42.13 22.85 8.66
CA ALA A 158 -41.92 24.30 8.59
C ALA A 158 -40.52 24.66 8.05
N ASP A 159 -39.45 23.97 8.50
CA ASP A 159 -38.09 24.19 8.00
C ASP A 159 -37.92 23.80 6.52
N ARG A 160 -38.63 22.77 6.05
CA ARG A 160 -38.68 22.44 4.60
C ARG A 160 -39.39 23.52 3.80
N ALA A 161 -40.55 23.99 4.24
CA ALA A 161 -41.28 25.08 3.60
C ALA A 161 -40.42 26.37 3.53
N ARG A 162 -39.68 26.67 4.60
CA ARG A 162 -38.79 27.83 4.68
C ARG A 162 -37.58 27.73 3.74
N LYS A 163 -37.04 26.53 3.50
CA LYS A 163 -36.01 26.30 2.46
C LYS A 163 -36.56 26.47 1.05
N LEU A 164 -37.74 25.91 0.75
CA LEU A 164 -38.41 26.08 -0.55
C LEU A 164 -38.68 27.56 -0.88
N GLN A 165 -39.12 28.35 0.11
CA GLN A 165 -39.32 29.80 -0.05
C GLN A 165 -38.01 30.58 -0.26
N LYS A 166 -36.87 30.14 0.30
CA LYS A 166 -35.55 30.74 0.02
C LYS A 166 -35.08 30.46 -1.41
N SER A 167 -35.23 29.22 -1.90
CA SER A 167 -34.82 28.87 -3.27
C SER A 167 -35.62 29.58 -4.36
N VAL A 168 -36.86 30.01 -4.09
CA VAL A 168 -37.65 30.79 -5.05
C VAL A 168 -37.16 32.25 -5.11
N LYS A 169 -36.82 32.86 -3.97
CA LYS A 169 -36.35 34.27 -3.94
C LYS A 169 -35.01 34.49 -4.64
N GLU A 170 -34.06 33.56 -4.55
CA GLU A 170 -32.77 33.65 -5.26
C GLU A 170 -32.88 33.53 -6.79
N VAL A 171 -34.00 33.00 -7.30
CA VAL A 171 -34.26 32.86 -8.75
C VAL A 171 -34.91 34.11 -9.34
N ASP A 172 -35.76 34.81 -8.57
CA ASP A 172 -36.40 36.06 -9.02
C ASP A 172 -35.46 37.28 -8.98
N GLU A 173 -34.53 37.37 -8.03
CA GLU A 173 -33.56 38.49 -7.97
C GLU A 173 -32.56 38.49 -9.13
N LYS A 174 -32.25 37.32 -9.71
CA LYS A 174 -31.36 37.20 -10.89
C LYS A 174 -32.04 37.54 -12.23
N ARG A 175 -33.33 37.90 -12.24
CA ARG A 175 -34.11 38.16 -13.46
C ARG A 175 -34.44 39.62 -13.76
N LYS A 176 -33.94 40.58 -12.96
CA LYS A 176 -34.28 42.02 -13.07
C LYS A 176 -33.14 42.98 -13.45
N VAL A 177 -31.96 42.51 -13.83
CA VAL A 177 -30.82 43.39 -14.19
C VAL A 177 -30.13 43.00 -15.50
N VAL A 178 -30.89 42.97 -16.62
CA VAL A 178 -30.33 43.12 -17.99
C VAL A 178 -31.37 43.76 -18.93
N SER A 179 -31.38 45.09 -19.04
CA SER A 179 -31.95 45.80 -20.20
C SER A 179 -31.57 47.29 -20.20
N GLU A 180 -30.44 47.64 -20.81
CA GLU A 180 -30.24 48.87 -21.63
C GLU A 180 -28.75 49.10 -21.99
N SER A 181 -28.42 49.06 -23.28
CA SER A 181 -27.44 49.94 -23.95
C SER A 181 -27.31 49.60 -25.45
N LYS A 182 -27.15 50.65 -26.27
CA LYS A 182 -27.05 50.58 -27.74
C LYS A 182 -25.59 50.35 -28.21
N PRO A 183 -25.35 50.00 -29.50
CA PRO A 183 -24.12 49.30 -29.92
C PRO A 183 -22.99 50.22 -30.41
N VAL A 184 -21.74 49.85 -30.15
CA VAL A 184 -20.54 50.47 -30.76
C VAL A 184 -19.46 49.40 -31.07
N SER A 185 -18.98 49.44 -32.33
CA SER A 185 -17.75 48.91 -32.97
C SER A 185 -17.09 47.57 -32.59
N LYS A 186 -16.49 46.94 -33.61
CA LYS A 186 -15.77 45.65 -33.58
C LYS A 186 -14.35 45.80 -33.02
N PRO A 187 -13.85 44.86 -32.20
CA PRO A 187 -12.41 44.70 -31.97
C PRO A 187 -11.75 43.68 -32.92
N VAL A 188 -10.51 44.01 -33.25
CA VAL A 188 -9.51 43.38 -34.11
C VAL A 188 -9.34 41.86 -33.91
N LYS A 189 -9.09 41.13 -35.01
CA LYS A 189 -8.60 39.74 -34.98
C LYS A 189 -7.17 39.69 -34.41
N ILE A 190 -7.00 39.23 -33.17
CA ILE A 190 -5.70 38.75 -32.69
C ILE A 190 -5.51 37.33 -33.21
N LEU A 191 -4.48 37.12 -34.01
CA LEU A 191 -4.06 35.81 -34.50
C LEU A 191 -3.63 34.94 -33.31
N LYS A 192 -4.43 33.92 -33.00
CA LYS A 192 -3.95 32.80 -32.19
C LYS A 192 -2.94 32.03 -33.02
N THR A 193 -1.66 32.12 -32.68
CA THR A 193 -0.66 31.16 -33.12
C THR A 193 -1.10 29.76 -32.68
N PRO A 194 -1.03 28.74 -33.55
CA PRO A 194 -1.39 27.39 -33.15
C PRO A 194 -0.33 26.86 -32.18
N PHE A 195 -0.76 26.50 -30.97
CA PHE A 195 0.03 25.60 -30.13
C PHE A 195 0.30 24.31 -30.94
N PRO A 196 1.51 23.73 -30.87
CA PRO A 196 1.81 22.49 -31.58
C PRO A 196 0.82 21.41 -31.15
N THR A 197 0.22 20.75 -32.14
CA THR A 197 -0.81 19.73 -31.92
C THR A 197 -0.22 18.57 -31.12
N ALA A 198 -0.47 18.52 -29.82
CA ALA A 198 -0.11 17.39 -28.99
C ALA A 198 -0.76 16.13 -29.58
N GLN A 199 0.06 15.15 -29.99
CA GLN A 199 -0.45 13.90 -30.52
C GLN A 199 -1.31 13.25 -29.44
N VAL A 200 -2.59 13.03 -29.74
CA VAL A 200 -3.53 12.46 -28.77
C VAL A 200 -3.20 10.97 -28.60
N ILE A 201 -2.33 10.67 -27.63
CA ILE A 201 -2.01 9.31 -27.23
C ILE A 201 -3.29 8.66 -26.71
N HIS A 202 -3.73 7.60 -27.39
CA HIS A 202 -4.93 6.83 -27.05
C HIS A 202 -4.70 6.03 -25.76
N LYS A 203 -5.43 6.40 -24.70
CA LYS A 203 -5.36 5.76 -23.38
C LYS A 203 -6.44 4.70 -23.19
N VAL A 204 -6.20 3.76 -22.28
CA VAL A 204 -7.23 2.82 -21.81
C VAL A 204 -8.31 3.61 -21.06
N LYS A 205 -9.57 3.48 -21.50
CA LYS A 205 -10.72 4.27 -21.00
C LYS A 205 -10.92 4.21 -19.47
N LEU A 206 -10.54 3.11 -18.83
CA LEU A 206 -10.66 2.90 -17.38
C LEU A 206 -9.66 3.74 -16.56
N PHE A 207 -8.59 4.24 -17.17
CA PHE A 207 -7.46 4.90 -16.50
C PHE A 207 -7.26 6.35 -16.95
N THR A 208 -8.26 6.97 -17.58
CA THR A 208 -8.19 8.35 -18.08
C THR A 208 -8.11 9.40 -16.96
N HIS A 209 -8.45 9.04 -15.73
CA HIS A 209 -8.34 9.86 -14.52
C HIS A 209 -6.96 9.77 -13.84
N LEU A 210 -6.13 8.78 -14.19
CA LEU A 210 -4.79 8.67 -13.65
C LEU A 210 -3.85 9.71 -14.28
N HIS A 211 -2.83 10.11 -13.52
CA HIS A 211 -1.81 11.03 -14.03
C HIS A 211 -0.98 10.33 -15.11
N ASP A 212 -0.72 11.04 -16.20
CA ASP A 212 0.12 10.54 -17.27
C ASP A 212 1.58 10.43 -16.84
N PHE A 213 2.27 9.44 -17.40
CA PHE A 213 3.72 9.43 -17.41
C PHE A 213 4.25 10.59 -18.26
N LEU A 214 4.98 11.51 -17.65
CA LEU A 214 5.69 12.60 -18.34
C LEU A 214 7.15 12.20 -18.59
N PRO A 215 7.62 12.15 -19.85
CA PRO A 215 9.00 11.80 -20.18
C PRO A 215 10.00 12.90 -19.80
N GLU A 216 11.28 12.53 -19.65
CA GLU A 216 12.38 13.47 -19.32
C GLU A 216 12.59 14.58 -20.36
N SER A 217 12.07 14.44 -21.59
CA SER A 217 12.15 15.47 -22.63
C SER A 217 11.25 16.68 -22.40
N ASP A 218 10.18 16.54 -21.60
CA ASP A 218 9.24 17.63 -21.30
C ASP A 218 9.70 18.47 -20.10
N VAL A 219 10.99 18.36 -19.74
CA VAL A 219 11.69 19.18 -18.76
C VAL A 219 12.01 20.54 -19.38
N VAL A 220 10.97 21.35 -19.52
CA VAL A 220 11.13 22.82 -19.51
C VAL A 220 11.77 23.19 -18.17
N ASP A 221 12.66 24.17 -18.19
CA ASP A 221 13.34 24.68 -17.00
C ASP A 221 12.37 24.84 -15.83
N GLY A 222 12.79 24.34 -14.66
CA GLY A 222 11.98 24.46 -13.45
C GLY A 222 11.66 25.94 -13.24
N PRO A 223 10.38 26.32 -13.00
CA PRO A 223 10.05 27.73 -12.82
C PRO A 223 10.94 28.30 -11.72
N GLU A 224 11.51 29.49 -11.94
CA GLU A 224 12.61 30.12 -11.17
C GLU A 224 12.40 30.13 -9.64
N SER A 225 11.15 29.93 -9.21
CA SER A 225 10.70 29.89 -7.84
C SER A 225 10.83 28.51 -7.14
N ILE A 226 11.27 27.43 -7.79
CA ILE A 226 11.39 26.09 -7.15
C ILE A 226 12.83 25.78 -6.71
N HIS A 227 12.98 25.32 -5.47
CA HIS A 227 14.29 25.05 -4.88
C HIS A 227 15.12 23.99 -5.64
N PRO A 228 16.43 24.20 -5.91
CA PRO A 228 17.25 23.29 -6.70
C PRO A 228 17.31 21.85 -6.18
N SER A 229 17.25 21.63 -4.86
CA SER A 229 17.24 20.27 -4.27
C SER A 229 15.99 19.47 -4.69
N ILE A 230 14.86 20.13 -4.91
CA ILE A 230 13.59 19.51 -5.33
C ILE A 230 13.60 19.22 -6.83
N ILE A 231 14.24 20.07 -7.63
CA ILE A 231 14.49 19.81 -9.07
C ILE A 231 15.40 18.59 -9.23
N GLN A 232 16.49 18.52 -8.46
CA GLN A 232 17.39 17.35 -8.44
C GLN A 232 16.64 16.07 -8.04
N LEU A 233 15.82 16.13 -6.98
CA LEU A 233 15.01 15.01 -6.51
C LEU A 233 14.00 14.53 -7.57
N ARG A 234 13.34 15.45 -8.29
CA ARG A 234 12.46 15.11 -9.41
C ARG A 234 13.20 14.31 -10.48
N THR A 235 14.40 14.74 -10.88
CA THR A 235 15.23 14.00 -11.85
C THR A 235 15.61 12.62 -11.33
N GLN A 236 15.93 12.47 -10.04
CA GLN A 236 16.21 11.16 -9.41
C GLN A 236 15.00 10.22 -9.37
N TYR A 237 13.77 10.75 -9.29
CA TYR A 237 12.54 9.97 -9.41
C TYR A 237 12.22 9.60 -10.86
N ALA A 238 12.39 10.53 -11.81
CA ALA A 238 12.14 10.29 -13.24
C ALA A 238 13.08 9.22 -13.81
N SER A 239 14.38 9.35 -13.54
CA SER A 239 15.43 8.37 -13.87
C SER A 239 15.38 7.09 -13.00
N ARG A 240 14.48 7.02 -12.00
CA ARG A 240 14.26 5.87 -11.10
C ARG A 240 15.46 5.45 -10.23
N VAL A 241 16.50 6.28 -10.17
CA VAL A 241 17.65 6.11 -9.27
C VAL A 241 17.20 5.98 -7.81
N VAL A 242 16.19 6.77 -7.41
CA VAL A 242 15.54 6.64 -6.10
C VAL A 242 14.17 5.99 -6.28
N SER A 243 14.09 4.69 -5.98
CA SER A 243 12.88 3.87 -6.11
C SER A 243 12.54 3.12 -4.81
N GLY A 244 11.24 2.95 -4.56
CA GLY A 244 10.70 2.34 -3.33
C GLY A 244 10.26 3.37 -2.27
N ALA A 245 9.21 3.04 -1.51
CA ALA A 245 8.51 3.98 -0.62
C ALA A 245 9.41 4.65 0.44
N ASN A 246 10.31 3.87 1.06
CA ASN A 246 11.21 4.37 2.10
C ASN A 246 12.32 5.23 1.49
N ALA A 247 12.92 4.81 0.37
CA ALA A 247 13.99 5.54 -0.30
C ALA A 247 13.50 6.89 -0.84
N SER A 248 12.30 6.94 -1.45
CA SER A 248 11.67 8.20 -1.85
C SER A 248 11.35 9.09 -0.64
N CYS A 249 10.86 8.54 0.47
CA CYS A 249 10.63 9.33 1.69
C CYS A 249 11.93 9.93 2.26
N LEU A 250 13.00 9.13 2.36
CA LEU A 250 14.31 9.56 2.84
C LEU A 250 14.92 10.65 1.93
N ALA A 251 14.84 10.48 0.61
CA ALA A 251 15.35 11.46 -0.33
C ALA A 251 14.54 12.77 -0.30
N LEU A 252 13.22 12.70 -0.14
CA LEU A 252 12.38 13.88 0.08
C LEU A 252 12.77 14.63 1.35
N LEU A 253 12.86 13.92 2.49
CA LEU A 253 13.21 14.55 3.76
C LEU A 253 14.56 15.25 3.69
N ASN A 254 15.59 14.60 3.12
CA ASN A 254 16.90 15.22 2.90
C ASN A 254 16.86 16.41 1.92
N ALA A 255 16.00 16.40 0.90
CA ALA A 255 15.82 17.54 0.02
C ALA A 255 15.12 18.71 0.74
N LEU A 256 14.14 18.42 1.60
CA LEU A 256 13.43 19.40 2.43
C LEU A 256 14.31 20.00 3.52
N LYS A 257 15.27 19.26 4.11
CA LYS A 257 16.29 19.84 5.02
C LYS A 257 16.99 21.05 4.38
N LYS A 258 17.40 20.91 3.12
CA LYS A 258 18.02 22.01 2.34
C LYS A 258 17.04 23.16 2.15
N VAL A 259 15.81 22.88 1.67
CA VAL A 259 14.74 23.90 1.52
C VAL A 259 14.52 24.68 2.82
N VAL A 260 14.50 24.02 3.98
CA VAL A 260 14.29 24.68 5.29
C VAL A 260 15.46 25.59 5.67
N MET A 261 16.70 25.17 5.41
CA MET A 261 17.89 25.99 5.71
C MET A 261 17.99 27.21 4.80
N ASP A 262 17.78 26.99 3.50
CA ASP A 262 17.95 27.96 2.41
C ASP A 262 16.72 28.91 2.27
N PHE A 263 15.62 28.63 2.97
CA PHE A 263 14.40 29.48 2.96
C PHE A 263 14.56 30.73 3.83
N GLU A 264 14.37 31.92 3.23
CA GLU A 264 14.27 33.20 3.94
C GLU A 264 12.82 33.69 3.91
N ALA A 265 12.31 34.21 5.04
CA ALA A 265 10.94 34.73 5.07
C ALA A 265 10.84 36.07 4.34
N PRO A 266 9.87 36.25 3.42
CA PRO A 266 9.60 37.57 2.86
C PRO A 266 9.09 38.51 3.97
N SER A 267 9.49 39.78 3.92
CA SER A 267 9.25 40.80 4.96
C SER A 267 7.79 40.99 5.42
N ASN A 268 6.83 40.43 4.69
CA ASN A 268 5.40 40.63 4.85
C ASN A 268 4.66 39.38 5.37
N GLN A 269 5.37 38.30 5.74
CA GLN A 269 4.75 37.03 6.14
C GLN A 269 5.47 36.34 7.32
N ASP A 270 4.69 35.73 8.22
CA ASP A 270 5.21 34.87 9.28
C ASP A 270 6.07 33.73 8.70
N PHE A 271 7.28 33.52 9.24
CA PHE A 271 8.23 32.49 8.76
C PHE A 271 7.58 31.10 8.63
N SER A 272 6.79 30.68 9.62
CA SER A 272 6.10 29.39 9.63
C SER A 272 5.12 29.22 8.47
N ARG A 273 4.33 30.27 8.16
CA ARG A 273 3.37 30.27 7.05
C ARG A 273 4.06 30.35 5.70
N GLY A 274 5.15 31.12 5.60
CA GLY A 274 5.98 31.19 4.40
C GLY A 274 6.58 29.83 4.06
N LEU A 275 7.22 29.19 5.05
CA LEU A 275 7.82 27.87 4.89
C LEU A 275 6.79 26.79 4.58
N GLU A 276 5.62 26.79 5.23
CA GLU A 276 4.54 25.85 4.89
C GLU A 276 4.08 26.01 3.43
N SER A 277 3.94 27.26 2.97
CA SER A 277 3.57 27.58 1.58
C SER A 277 4.61 27.04 0.60
N GLU A 278 5.90 27.27 0.86
CA GLU A 278 6.99 26.82 -0.01
C GLU A 278 7.10 25.29 -0.06
N ILE A 279 6.95 24.60 1.07
CA ILE A 279 6.89 23.13 1.12
C ILE A 279 5.67 22.61 0.33
N SER A 280 4.51 23.26 0.47
CA SER A 280 3.27 22.88 -0.24
C SER A 280 3.42 23.00 -1.75
N LYS A 281 4.10 24.06 -2.20
CA LYS A 281 4.44 24.34 -3.60
C LYS A 281 5.47 23.34 -4.14
N CYS A 282 6.52 23.02 -3.38
CA CYS A 282 7.49 21.96 -3.71
C CYS A 282 6.81 20.59 -3.87
N MET A 283 5.88 20.24 -2.97
CA MET A 283 5.12 18.99 -3.05
C MET A 283 4.13 18.98 -4.23
N SER A 284 3.51 20.12 -4.53
CA SER A 284 2.64 20.27 -5.71
C SER A 284 3.41 20.12 -7.02
N TYR A 285 4.64 20.66 -7.07
CA TYR A 285 5.57 20.47 -8.19
C TYR A 285 5.91 18.98 -8.37
N LEU A 286 6.34 18.28 -7.32
CA LEU A 286 6.62 16.84 -7.39
C LEU A 286 5.40 16.00 -7.82
N SER A 287 4.23 16.27 -7.22
CA SER A 287 2.99 15.55 -7.52
C SER A 287 2.50 15.70 -8.96
N ARG A 288 2.92 16.74 -9.68
CA ARG A 288 2.56 16.96 -11.09
C ARG A 288 3.28 15.99 -12.03
N TYR A 289 4.49 15.55 -11.69
CA TYR A 289 5.28 14.61 -12.52
C TYR A 289 5.06 13.15 -12.13
N ARG A 290 4.84 12.88 -10.83
CA ARG A 290 4.62 11.52 -10.34
C ARG A 290 3.72 11.54 -9.09
N PRO A 291 2.71 10.65 -9.00
CA PRO A 291 1.95 10.47 -7.76
C PRO A 291 2.86 10.26 -6.54
N VAL A 292 2.64 11.06 -5.50
CA VAL A 292 3.45 11.06 -4.28
C VAL A 292 3.15 9.80 -3.45
N ALA A 293 4.19 9.11 -2.99
CA ALA A 293 4.06 7.91 -2.15
C ALA A 293 3.38 8.22 -0.80
N VAL A 294 2.65 7.26 -0.23
CA VAL A 294 1.97 7.46 1.06
C VAL A 294 2.95 7.82 2.19
N SER A 295 4.13 7.19 2.20
CA SER A 295 5.24 7.53 3.12
C SER A 295 5.60 9.02 3.09
N MET A 296 5.70 9.60 1.89
CA MET A 296 6.04 11.01 1.67
C MET A 296 4.90 11.95 2.09
N VAL A 297 3.65 11.60 1.77
CA VAL A 297 2.47 12.40 2.17
C VAL A 297 2.36 12.48 3.69
N ASN A 298 2.52 11.35 4.39
CA ASN A 298 2.48 11.29 5.84
C ASN A 298 3.63 12.10 6.46
N ALA A 299 4.87 11.88 6.01
CA ALA A 299 6.04 12.60 6.51
C ALA A 299 5.89 14.13 6.38
N VAL A 300 5.31 14.62 5.28
CA VAL A 300 5.02 16.05 5.09
C VAL A 300 3.87 16.53 5.97
N LYS A 301 2.82 15.72 6.22
CA LYS A 301 1.76 16.07 7.19
C LYS A 301 2.35 16.30 8.59
N HIS A 302 3.21 15.38 9.05
CA HIS A 302 3.94 15.53 10.32
C HIS A 302 4.85 16.78 10.34
N LEU A 303 5.63 17.00 9.27
CA LEU A 303 6.52 18.17 9.16
C LEU A 303 5.75 19.50 9.24
N LYS A 304 4.60 19.60 8.57
CA LYS A 304 3.72 20.78 8.64
C LYS A 304 3.16 21.02 10.04
N PHE A 305 2.75 19.95 10.72
CA PHE A 305 2.32 20.03 12.12
C PHE A 305 3.46 20.58 13.01
N LYS A 306 4.68 20.03 12.87
CA LYS A 306 5.86 20.52 13.60
C LYS A 306 6.16 21.99 13.30
N ILE A 307 6.09 22.43 12.04
CA ILE A 307 6.22 23.83 11.62
C ILE A 307 5.22 24.72 12.37
N THR A 308 3.98 24.29 12.52
CA THR A 308 2.93 25.06 13.22
C THR A 308 3.18 25.17 14.73
N GLN A 309 3.77 24.14 15.35
CA GLN A 309 4.04 24.11 16.79
C GLN A 309 5.35 24.80 17.21
N SER A 310 6.35 24.84 16.31
CA SER A 310 7.67 25.40 16.61
C SER A 310 7.63 26.91 16.85
N LYS A 311 8.48 27.38 17.77
CA LYS A 311 8.64 28.79 18.18
C LYS A 311 10.11 29.05 18.51
N GLY A 312 10.58 30.27 18.33
CA GLY A 312 11.96 30.69 18.59
C GLY A 312 12.43 31.75 17.59
N THR A 313 13.72 32.04 17.60
CA THR A 313 14.36 32.79 16.51
C THR A 313 14.40 31.96 15.22
N GLU A 314 14.62 32.61 14.07
CA GLU A 314 14.67 31.91 12.78
C GLU A 314 15.70 30.77 12.76
N LEU A 315 16.89 30.99 13.34
CA LEU A 315 17.97 30.00 13.35
C LEU A 315 17.62 28.80 14.24
N GLU A 316 17.08 29.03 15.43
CA GLU A 316 16.59 27.97 16.32
C GLU A 316 15.45 27.18 15.68
N TYR A 317 14.56 27.87 14.97
CA TYR A 317 13.43 27.28 14.27
C TYR A 317 13.88 26.37 13.11
N LYS A 318 14.82 26.85 12.28
CA LYS A 318 15.47 26.06 11.21
C LYS A 318 16.19 24.82 11.76
N ASN A 319 16.96 24.99 12.84
CA ASN A 319 17.69 23.90 13.48
C ASN A 319 16.75 22.85 14.10
N GLY A 320 15.74 23.29 14.85
CA GLY A 320 14.76 22.39 15.48
C GLY A 320 13.89 21.60 14.48
N ILE A 321 13.64 22.15 13.30
CA ILE A 321 13.01 21.39 12.20
C ILE A 321 13.98 20.34 11.62
N ASN A 322 15.26 20.68 11.42
CA ASN A 322 16.25 19.74 10.90
C ASN A 322 16.50 18.57 11.88
N GLU A 323 16.63 18.85 13.18
CA GLU A 323 16.73 17.83 14.22
C GLU A 323 15.48 16.94 14.29
N TRP A 324 14.29 17.52 14.11
CA TRP A 324 13.05 16.76 14.00
C TRP A 324 13.03 15.85 12.76
N ILE A 325 13.51 16.33 11.59
CA ILE A 325 13.61 15.50 10.38
C ILE A 325 14.57 14.32 10.60
N ASP A 326 15.74 14.56 11.21
CA ASP A 326 16.71 13.50 11.51
C ASP A 326 16.15 12.49 12.52
N THR A 327 15.42 12.97 13.52
CA THR A 327 14.69 12.14 14.50
C THR A 327 13.62 11.29 13.82
N TYR A 328 12.82 11.86 12.91
CA TYR A 328 11.81 11.15 12.14
C TYR A 328 12.44 10.05 11.26
N ILE A 329 13.56 10.34 10.57
CA ILE A 329 14.30 9.34 9.78
C ILE A 329 14.78 8.20 10.67
N ARG A 330 15.47 8.51 11.77
CA ARG A 330 16.00 7.54 12.72
C ARG A 330 14.91 6.64 13.29
N GLU A 331 13.78 7.20 13.71
CA GLU A 331 12.73 6.44 14.41
C GLU A 331 11.78 5.71 13.45
N GLN A 332 11.22 6.42 12.47
CA GLN A 332 10.15 5.90 11.62
C GLN A 332 10.65 5.06 10.44
N LEU A 333 11.92 5.19 10.06
CA LEU A 333 12.55 4.38 9.00
C LEU A 333 13.55 3.38 9.61
N GLU A 334 14.59 3.83 10.32
CA GLU A 334 15.67 2.92 10.73
C GLU A 334 15.31 2.00 11.91
N MET A 335 14.83 2.58 13.02
CA MET A 335 14.46 1.81 14.22
C MET A 335 13.22 0.96 13.95
N ALA A 336 12.25 1.49 13.18
CA ALA A 336 11.11 0.72 12.72
C ALA A 336 11.51 -0.51 11.90
N ALA A 337 12.42 -0.35 10.92
CA ALA A 337 12.91 -1.48 10.13
C ALA A 337 13.66 -2.51 10.99
N LYS A 338 14.50 -2.07 11.95
CA LYS A 338 15.20 -2.96 12.89
C LYS A 338 14.22 -3.78 13.74
N ALA A 339 13.18 -3.16 14.30
CA ALA A 339 12.16 -3.84 15.09
C ALA A 339 11.36 -4.86 14.26
N ILE A 340 10.98 -4.51 13.02
CA ILE A 340 10.36 -5.47 12.09
C ILE A 340 11.29 -6.64 11.79
N CYS A 341 12.60 -6.40 11.60
CA CYS A 341 13.58 -7.48 11.40
C CYS A 341 13.57 -8.48 12.57
N LEU A 342 13.54 -8.00 13.82
CA LEU A 342 13.47 -8.85 15.01
C LEU A 342 12.17 -9.68 15.03
N PHE A 343 11.00 -9.06 14.79
CA PHE A 343 9.72 -9.80 14.79
C PHE A 343 9.62 -10.83 13.66
N VAL A 344 10.14 -10.55 12.47
CA VAL A 344 10.09 -11.52 11.35
C VAL A 344 11.13 -12.63 11.54
N ARG A 345 12.32 -12.32 12.08
CA ARG A 345 13.35 -13.31 12.43
C ARG A 345 12.80 -14.43 13.30
N GLU A 346 12.00 -14.11 14.33
CA GLU A 346 11.33 -15.10 15.18
C GLU A 346 10.35 -16.03 14.44
N LYS A 347 9.91 -15.67 13.23
CA LYS A 347 9.00 -16.49 12.40
C LYS A 347 9.73 -17.27 11.31
N ILE A 348 11.03 -17.02 11.10
CA ILE A 348 11.86 -17.77 10.14
C ILE A 348 12.52 -18.94 10.87
N THR A 349 12.36 -20.14 10.32
CA THR A 349 12.85 -21.40 10.90
C THR A 349 13.86 -22.08 9.97
N CYS A 350 14.81 -22.80 10.54
CA CYS A 350 15.77 -23.59 9.76
C CYS A 350 15.03 -24.60 8.86
N GLY A 351 15.41 -24.65 7.58
CA GLY A 351 14.75 -25.45 6.55
C GLY A 351 13.69 -24.70 5.74
N ASP A 352 13.35 -23.45 6.10
CA ASP A 352 12.36 -22.66 5.37
C ASP A 352 12.72 -22.43 3.89
N VAL A 353 11.68 -22.36 3.06
CA VAL A 353 11.72 -21.86 1.70
C VAL A 353 10.85 -20.61 1.66
N ILE A 354 11.49 -19.44 1.62
CA ILE A 354 10.84 -18.13 1.71
C ILE A 354 10.62 -17.58 0.32
N LEU A 355 9.38 -17.28 -0.08
CA LEU A 355 9.10 -16.55 -1.30
C LEU A 355 9.02 -15.04 -1.04
N THR A 356 9.58 -14.25 -1.96
CA THR A 356 9.49 -12.78 -1.99
C THR A 356 9.21 -12.31 -3.41
N TYR A 357 8.61 -11.12 -3.57
CA TYR A 357 8.24 -10.56 -4.87
C TYR A 357 8.86 -9.18 -5.11
N GLY A 358 9.55 -9.00 -6.23
CA GLY A 358 10.20 -7.74 -6.63
C GLY A 358 11.36 -7.32 -5.71
N TRP A 359 11.64 -6.01 -5.65
CA TRP A 359 12.61 -5.41 -4.74
C TRP A 359 11.93 -4.76 -3.53
N SER A 360 12.43 -5.07 -2.33
CA SER A 360 12.10 -4.35 -1.10
C SER A 360 13.34 -4.26 -0.21
N SER A 361 13.71 -3.04 0.18
CA SER A 361 14.84 -2.80 1.09
C SER A 361 14.61 -3.41 2.47
N LEU A 362 13.37 -3.42 2.95
CA LEU A 362 12.99 -4.02 4.24
C LEU A 362 13.10 -5.55 4.19
N ILE A 363 12.56 -6.19 3.14
CA ILE A 363 12.69 -7.66 3.00
C ILE A 363 14.14 -8.08 2.82
N HIS A 364 14.94 -7.31 2.08
CA HIS A 364 16.38 -7.50 2.00
C HIS A 364 17.05 -7.46 3.39
N GLN A 365 16.75 -6.44 4.21
CA GLN A 365 17.31 -6.33 5.58
C GLN A 365 16.89 -7.51 6.47
N ILE A 366 15.61 -7.92 6.42
CA ILE A 366 15.09 -9.09 7.16
C ILE A 366 15.86 -10.36 6.81
N LEU A 367 15.98 -10.66 5.51
CA LEU A 367 16.64 -11.89 5.04
C LEU A 367 18.13 -11.90 5.39
N ILE A 368 18.84 -10.77 5.21
CA ILE A 368 20.25 -10.67 5.57
C ILE A 368 20.45 -10.80 7.09
N SER A 369 19.58 -10.17 7.91
CA SER A 369 19.66 -10.30 9.38
C SER A 369 19.47 -11.75 9.81
N ALA A 370 18.38 -12.40 9.36
CA ALA A 370 18.08 -13.79 9.72
C ALA A 370 19.18 -14.77 9.28
N TYR A 371 19.83 -14.53 8.14
CA TYR A 371 20.95 -15.35 7.68
C TYR A 371 22.22 -15.12 8.51
N ASN A 372 22.54 -13.86 8.86
CA ASN A 372 23.68 -13.53 9.72
C ASN A 372 23.54 -14.11 11.14
N ASP A 373 22.30 -14.27 11.62
CA ASP A 373 21.96 -14.99 12.85
C ASP A 373 22.16 -16.52 12.77
N GLY A 374 22.61 -17.05 11.62
CA GLY A 374 22.89 -18.47 11.40
C GLY A 374 21.68 -19.31 10.99
N ILE A 375 20.51 -18.70 10.74
CA ILE A 375 19.31 -19.43 10.33
C ILE A 375 19.45 -19.88 8.88
N LYS A 376 19.35 -21.20 8.64
CA LYS A 376 19.55 -21.81 7.32
C LYS A 376 18.21 -21.94 6.58
N PHE A 377 17.98 -21.09 5.58
CA PHE A 377 16.80 -21.10 4.72
C PHE A 377 17.18 -20.89 3.24
N GLN A 378 16.20 -21.01 2.36
CA GLN A 378 16.32 -20.77 0.91
C GLN A 378 15.35 -19.66 0.50
N VAL A 379 15.70 -18.87 -0.52
CA VAL A 379 14.84 -17.77 -0.99
C VAL A 379 14.40 -17.98 -2.43
N ILE A 380 13.11 -17.92 -2.69
CA ILE A 380 12.54 -17.84 -4.04
C ILE A 380 12.20 -16.38 -4.33
N VAL A 381 12.96 -15.76 -5.24
CA VAL A 381 12.71 -14.41 -5.72
C VAL A 381 11.82 -14.47 -6.96
N ALA A 382 10.56 -14.09 -6.79
CA ALA A 382 9.60 -13.93 -7.88
C ALA A 382 9.66 -12.50 -8.44
N ASP A 383 9.55 -12.36 -9.77
CA ASP A 383 9.71 -11.07 -10.44
C ASP A 383 8.69 -10.82 -11.57
N GLY A 384 8.49 -9.54 -11.89
CA GLY A 384 7.47 -9.03 -12.81
C GLY A 384 8.05 -8.09 -13.87
N ARG A 385 7.63 -8.30 -15.14
CA ARG A 385 7.89 -7.35 -16.22
C ARG A 385 7.06 -6.06 -16.03
N PRO A 386 7.53 -4.89 -16.52
CA PRO A 386 8.72 -4.70 -17.35
C PRO A 386 10.03 -4.56 -16.59
N TRP A 387 10.03 -4.09 -15.33
CA TRP A 387 11.26 -3.57 -14.70
C TRP A 387 12.19 -4.60 -14.09
N LEU A 388 11.73 -5.80 -13.75
CA LEU A 388 12.57 -6.90 -13.27
C LEU A 388 13.41 -6.54 -12.03
N GLU A 389 12.76 -5.92 -11.04
CA GLU A 389 13.40 -5.38 -9.84
C GLU A 389 13.91 -6.49 -8.90
N GLY A 390 13.29 -7.66 -8.94
CA GLY A 390 13.75 -8.84 -8.19
C GLY A 390 15.19 -9.24 -8.51
N LYS A 391 15.72 -8.87 -9.69
CA LYS A 391 17.15 -9.05 -10.03
C LYS A 391 18.10 -8.34 -9.08
N GLU A 392 17.77 -7.13 -8.61
CA GLU A 392 18.61 -6.42 -7.63
C GLU A 392 18.51 -7.03 -6.23
N LEU A 393 17.37 -7.65 -5.89
CA LEU A 393 17.26 -8.45 -4.66
C LEU A 393 18.15 -9.70 -4.76
N LEU A 394 17.99 -10.47 -5.84
CA LEU A 394 18.75 -11.69 -6.11
C LEU A 394 20.26 -11.44 -6.05
N LYS A 395 20.74 -10.39 -6.73
CA LYS A 395 22.16 -10.00 -6.76
C LYS A 395 22.74 -9.79 -5.36
N LYS A 396 22.00 -9.14 -4.46
CA LYS A 396 22.45 -8.87 -3.09
C LYS A 396 22.39 -10.10 -2.19
N LEU A 397 21.33 -10.92 -2.31
CA LEU A 397 21.22 -12.17 -1.56
C LEU A 397 22.30 -13.19 -1.96
N VAL A 398 22.61 -13.29 -3.27
CA VAL A 398 23.71 -14.13 -3.78
C VAL A 398 25.07 -13.61 -3.32
N ALA A 399 25.28 -12.28 -3.27
CA ALA A 399 26.51 -11.70 -2.73
C ALA A 399 26.71 -11.99 -1.22
N ALA A 400 25.62 -12.21 -0.48
CA ALA A 400 25.66 -12.65 0.92
C ALA A 400 25.79 -14.18 1.08
N GLY A 401 25.80 -14.95 -0.01
CA GLY A 401 25.90 -16.42 0.01
C GLY A 401 24.59 -17.16 0.28
N ILE A 402 23.44 -16.48 0.26
CA ILE A 402 22.12 -17.09 0.50
C ILE A 402 21.71 -17.91 -0.74
N LYS A 403 21.26 -19.16 -0.53
CA LYS A 403 20.76 -20.01 -1.62
C LYS A 403 19.46 -19.44 -2.17
N CYS A 404 19.49 -19.02 -3.44
CA CYS A 404 18.36 -18.36 -4.11
C CYS A 404 17.91 -19.10 -5.37
N THR A 405 16.60 -19.13 -5.60
CA THR A 405 15.95 -19.50 -6.87
C THR A 405 15.27 -18.24 -7.42
N TYR A 406 15.29 -18.03 -8.74
CA TYR A 406 14.65 -16.89 -9.38
C TYR A 406 13.58 -17.36 -10.36
N VAL A 407 12.38 -16.79 -10.27
CA VAL A 407 11.23 -17.12 -11.12
C VAL A 407 10.48 -15.86 -11.57
N PHE A 408 9.73 -15.97 -12.66
CA PHE A 408 8.75 -14.95 -13.04
C PHE A 408 7.38 -15.26 -12.41
N VAL A 409 6.53 -14.24 -12.28
CA VAL A 409 5.16 -14.33 -11.73
C VAL A 409 4.31 -15.44 -12.37
N ASN A 410 4.51 -15.76 -13.65
CA ASN A 410 3.81 -16.84 -14.36
C ASN A 410 4.27 -18.26 -13.97
N GLY A 411 5.44 -18.40 -13.33
CA GLY A 411 5.96 -19.66 -12.81
C GLY A 411 5.58 -19.94 -11.35
N LEU A 412 4.84 -19.03 -10.69
CA LEU A 412 4.52 -19.14 -9.26
C LEU A 412 3.80 -20.43 -8.89
N SER A 413 2.83 -20.89 -9.69
CA SER A 413 2.09 -22.14 -9.43
C SER A 413 2.96 -23.40 -9.45
N TYR A 414 4.10 -23.37 -10.15
CA TYR A 414 5.04 -24.49 -10.18
C TYR A 414 5.89 -24.56 -8.91
N VAL A 415 6.33 -23.41 -8.39
CA VAL A 415 7.19 -23.35 -7.19
C VAL A 415 6.43 -23.25 -5.86
N MET A 416 5.16 -22.80 -5.86
CA MET A 416 4.39 -22.62 -4.63
C MET A 416 4.31 -23.87 -3.73
N PRO A 417 4.24 -25.12 -4.25
CA PRO A 417 4.30 -26.32 -3.41
C PRO A 417 5.58 -26.48 -2.58
N GLU A 418 6.70 -25.86 -2.98
CA GLU A 418 7.96 -25.88 -2.23
C GLU A 418 8.03 -24.77 -1.16
N VAL A 419 7.17 -23.75 -1.25
CA VAL A 419 7.25 -22.54 -0.42
C VAL A 419 6.63 -22.78 0.96
N THR A 420 7.38 -22.48 2.02
CA THR A 420 6.89 -22.59 3.40
C THR A 420 6.27 -21.29 3.93
N LYS A 421 6.80 -20.13 3.52
CA LYS A 421 6.37 -18.80 3.97
C LYS A 421 6.56 -17.76 2.85
N ILE A 422 5.70 -16.74 2.79
CA ILE A 422 5.89 -15.60 1.88
C ILE A 422 6.12 -14.31 2.68
N LEU A 423 7.18 -13.58 2.31
CA LEU A 423 7.44 -12.22 2.80
C LEU A 423 7.17 -11.22 1.68
N LEU A 424 6.25 -10.27 1.91
CA LEU A 424 5.95 -9.18 0.99
C LEU A 424 6.25 -7.83 1.66
N GLY A 425 6.90 -6.91 0.94
CA GLY A 425 6.95 -5.52 1.36
C GLY A 425 5.69 -4.78 0.90
N ALA A 426 5.15 -3.87 1.72
CA ALA A 426 4.08 -2.96 1.29
C ALA A 426 4.61 -1.57 0.89
N HIS A 427 3.96 -0.97 -0.11
CA HIS A 427 4.07 0.47 -0.39
C HIS A 427 3.22 1.27 0.60
N ALA A 428 2.00 0.80 0.89
CA ALA A 428 1.10 1.37 1.90
C ALA A 428 0.14 0.32 2.45
N LEU A 429 -0.42 0.60 3.63
CA LEU A 429 -1.52 -0.17 4.22
C LEU A 429 -2.72 0.76 4.41
N LEU A 430 -3.89 0.34 3.92
CA LEU A 430 -5.10 1.17 3.89
C LEU A 430 -5.98 0.91 5.11
N ALA A 431 -6.84 1.87 5.47
CA ALA A 431 -7.67 1.81 6.67
C ALA A 431 -8.70 0.66 6.67
N ASN A 432 -9.01 0.07 5.50
CA ASN A 432 -9.81 -1.15 5.35
C ASN A 432 -8.97 -2.45 5.40
N GLY A 433 -7.68 -2.37 5.74
CA GLY A 433 -6.76 -3.50 5.77
C GLY A 433 -6.24 -3.96 4.39
N TYR A 434 -6.58 -3.27 3.30
CA TYR A 434 -6.04 -3.61 1.99
C TYR A 434 -4.55 -3.25 1.92
N VAL A 435 -3.76 -4.13 1.32
CA VAL A 435 -2.31 -3.95 1.16
C VAL A 435 -2.01 -3.42 -0.22
N MET A 436 -1.53 -2.18 -0.31
CA MET A 436 -1.05 -1.61 -1.56
C MET A 436 0.43 -1.96 -1.73
N SER A 437 0.75 -2.73 -2.77
CA SER A 437 2.14 -3.05 -3.12
C SER A 437 2.31 -3.15 -4.64
N ARG A 438 3.47 -3.62 -5.10
CA ARG A 438 3.84 -3.68 -6.53
C ARG A 438 2.93 -4.63 -7.28
N VAL A 439 2.50 -4.24 -8.48
CA VAL A 439 1.61 -5.04 -9.34
C VAL A 439 2.07 -6.50 -9.42
N GLY A 440 1.17 -7.44 -9.12
CA GLY A 440 1.47 -8.87 -8.99
C GLY A 440 1.56 -9.35 -7.54
N SER A 441 1.66 -8.46 -6.54
CA SER A 441 1.63 -8.85 -5.12
C SER A 441 0.29 -9.49 -4.75
N SER A 442 -0.82 -8.99 -5.31
CA SER A 442 -2.15 -9.61 -5.15
C SER A 442 -2.24 -11.01 -5.77
N GLN A 443 -1.53 -11.25 -6.88
CA GLN A 443 -1.48 -12.56 -7.55
C GLN A 443 -0.65 -13.57 -6.73
N VAL A 444 0.47 -13.12 -6.16
CA VAL A 444 1.28 -13.92 -5.23
C VAL A 444 0.44 -14.33 -4.02
N ALA A 445 -0.25 -13.38 -3.38
CA ALA A 445 -1.08 -13.66 -2.20
C ALA A 445 -2.29 -14.55 -2.51
N LEU A 446 -2.91 -14.39 -3.69
CA LEU A 446 -4.02 -15.26 -4.13
C LEU A 446 -3.56 -16.71 -4.33
N LEU A 447 -2.43 -16.93 -5.00
CA LEU A 447 -1.86 -18.26 -5.17
C LEU A 447 -1.45 -18.85 -3.80
N ALA A 448 -0.78 -18.06 -2.95
CA ALA A 448 -0.39 -18.49 -1.60
C ALA A 448 -1.59 -19.04 -0.81
N LYS A 449 -2.73 -18.33 -0.84
CA LYS A 449 -3.98 -18.77 -0.22
C LYS A 449 -4.47 -20.11 -0.77
N THR A 450 -4.37 -20.34 -2.08
CA THR A 450 -4.75 -21.61 -2.72
C THR A 450 -3.89 -22.79 -2.28
N TYR A 451 -2.59 -22.57 -2.05
CA TYR A 451 -1.65 -23.59 -1.58
C TYR A 451 -1.50 -23.62 -0.03
N ASN A 452 -2.32 -22.87 0.71
CA ASN A 452 -2.28 -22.71 2.17
C ASN A 452 -0.93 -22.18 2.73
N VAL A 453 -0.18 -21.44 1.92
CA VAL A 453 1.09 -20.82 2.33
C VAL A 453 0.81 -19.48 3.03
N PRO A 454 1.35 -19.23 4.24
CA PRO A 454 1.12 -17.98 4.96
C PRO A 454 1.84 -16.79 4.31
N VAL A 455 1.14 -15.66 4.23
CA VAL A 455 1.63 -14.39 3.66
C VAL A 455 1.84 -13.38 4.78
N LEU A 456 3.09 -13.01 5.02
CA LEU A 456 3.50 -11.99 5.97
C LEU A 456 3.85 -10.70 5.23
N VAL A 457 3.11 -9.64 5.51
CA VAL A 457 3.34 -8.31 4.92
C VAL A 457 4.14 -7.46 5.90
N CYS A 458 5.36 -7.09 5.52
CA CYS A 458 6.25 -6.25 6.34
C CYS A 458 6.04 -4.78 5.98
N CYS A 459 5.63 -3.97 6.96
CA CYS A 459 5.28 -2.57 6.74
C CYS A 459 5.44 -1.71 8.01
N GLU A 460 6.24 -0.66 7.91
CA GLU A 460 6.40 0.40 8.90
C GLU A 460 5.12 1.23 9.05
N THR A 461 4.76 1.62 10.27
CA THR A 461 3.49 2.34 10.51
C THR A 461 3.40 3.70 9.82
N HIS A 462 4.54 4.36 9.52
CA HIS A 462 4.55 5.61 8.77
C HIS A 462 3.99 5.50 7.33
N LYS A 463 3.75 4.28 6.82
CA LYS A 463 3.14 4.00 5.51
C LYS A 463 1.65 3.63 5.59
N PHE A 464 1.04 3.75 6.77
CA PHE A 464 -0.39 3.52 6.93
C PHE A 464 -1.17 4.71 6.37
N SER A 465 -2.34 4.46 5.80
CA SER A 465 -3.19 5.49 5.20
C SER A 465 -4.59 5.44 5.76
N GLU A 466 -5.12 6.59 6.15
CA GLU A 466 -6.54 6.81 6.46
C GLU A 466 -7.44 6.56 5.23
N LYS A 467 -6.88 6.56 4.02
CA LYS A 467 -7.60 6.30 2.77
C LYS A 467 -8.08 4.85 2.70
N VAL A 468 -9.21 4.66 2.03
CA VAL A 468 -9.83 3.37 1.73
C VAL A 468 -9.93 3.23 0.22
N GLN A 469 -9.52 2.07 -0.29
CA GLN A 469 -9.61 1.69 -1.70
C GLN A 469 -9.91 0.19 -1.79
N THR A 470 -10.77 -0.19 -2.72
CA THR A 470 -11.26 -1.58 -2.89
C THR A 470 -10.83 -2.20 -4.22
N ASP A 471 -10.35 -1.39 -5.17
CA ASP A 471 -9.90 -1.81 -6.50
C ASP A 471 -8.48 -1.31 -6.79
N SER A 472 -7.85 -1.80 -7.86
CA SER A 472 -6.53 -1.32 -8.31
C SER A 472 -6.63 -0.19 -9.36
N PHE A 473 -7.78 0.49 -9.45
CA PHE A 473 -8.10 1.41 -10.56
C PHE A 473 -8.18 2.88 -10.13
N VAL A 474 -8.85 3.19 -9.01
CA VAL A 474 -9.14 4.59 -8.62
C VAL A 474 -7.86 5.35 -8.27
N TYR A 475 -6.98 4.77 -7.46
CA TYR A 475 -5.66 5.32 -7.17
C TYR A 475 -4.57 4.32 -7.59
N ASN A 476 -3.79 4.70 -8.59
CA ASN A 476 -2.63 3.93 -9.06
C ASN A 476 -1.62 4.87 -9.73
N GLU A 477 -0.43 4.35 -10.05
CA GLU A 477 0.58 5.01 -10.85
C GLU A 477 0.62 4.36 -12.25
N LEU A 478 0.68 5.20 -13.29
CA LEU A 478 0.98 4.75 -14.65
C LEU A 478 2.48 4.85 -14.91
N GLY A 479 3.06 3.76 -15.39
CA GLY A 479 4.45 3.71 -15.84
C GLY A 479 4.58 4.09 -17.30
N ASN A 480 5.83 4.20 -17.75
CA ASN A 480 6.11 4.38 -19.16
C ASN A 480 5.54 3.19 -19.97
N PRO A 481 4.64 3.40 -20.94
CA PRO A 481 4.15 2.32 -21.81
C PRO A 481 5.25 1.75 -22.71
N ASP A 482 6.27 2.54 -23.06
CA ASP A 482 7.37 2.09 -23.92
C ASP A 482 8.27 1.04 -23.22
N ASP A 483 8.27 0.97 -21.88
CA ASP A 483 8.98 -0.06 -21.09
C ASP A 483 8.45 -1.48 -21.38
N LEU A 484 7.18 -1.62 -21.76
CA LEU A 484 6.58 -2.90 -22.14
C LEU A 484 7.09 -3.39 -23.50
N ALA A 485 7.37 -2.45 -24.41
CA ALA A 485 7.93 -2.69 -25.75
C ALA A 485 9.45 -2.96 -25.71
N SER A 486 10.17 -2.33 -24.77
CA SER A 486 11.63 -2.41 -24.63
C SER A 486 12.09 -3.73 -23.99
N ASN A 487 11.90 -4.85 -24.68
CA ASN A 487 12.50 -6.13 -24.30
C ASN A 487 13.74 -6.43 -25.16
N LYS A 488 14.90 -6.64 -24.53
CA LYS A 488 16.22 -6.82 -25.18
C LYS A 488 16.40 -8.17 -25.92
N GLY A 489 15.36 -8.66 -26.59
CA GLY A 489 15.40 -9.94 -27.32
C GLY A 489 14.16 -10.30 -28.13
N CYS A 490 13.06 -9.55 -28.07
CA CYS A 490 11.88 -9.80 -28.91
C CYS A 490 11.11 -8.50 -29.15
N ILE A 491 11.27 -7.93 -30.36
CA ILE A 491 10.63 -6.69 -30.78
C ILE A 491 9.39 -7.04 -31.61
N SER A 492 8.20 -7.03 -31.00
CA SER A 492 6.97 -6.87 -31.78
C SER A 492 6.96 -5.44 -32.32
N LYS A 493 7.09 -5.29 -33.64
CA LYS A 493 7.20 -3.98 -34.32
C LYS A 493 5.95 -3.13 -34.06
N GLU A 494 4.83 -3.79 -33.83
CA GLU A 494 3.51 -3.24 -33.52
C GLU A 494 3.51 -2.59 -32.14
N LEU A 495 4.13 -3.21 -31.13
CA LEU A 495 4.19 -2.66 -29.78
C LEU A 495 5.21 -1.51 -29.68
N PHE A 496 6.25 -1.50 -30.51
CA PHE A 496 7.15 -0.33 -30.61
C PHE A 496 6.47 0.86 -31.34
N LYS A 497 5.64 0.58 -32.36
CA LYS A 497 4.88 1.59 -33.11
C LYS A 497 3.48 1.84 -32.55
N TRP A 498 3.21 1.49 -31.29
CA TRP A 498 1.86 1.55 -30.70
C TRP A 498 1.24 2.95 -30.80
N LYS A 499 2.04 4.02 -30.65
CA LYS A 499 1.61 5.44 -30.81
C LYS A 499 1.02 5.75 -32.19
N SER A 500 1.36 4.96 -33.21
CA SER A 500 0.81 5.06 -34.57
C SER A 500 -0.31 4.06 -34.87
N ILE A 501 -0.61 3.13 -33.95
CA ILE A 501 -1.57 2.03 -34.15
C ILE A 501 -2.73 2.21 -33.16
N PRO A 502 -3.89 2.74 -33.59
CA PRO A 502 -4.99 3.11 -32.68
C PRO A 502 -5.63 1.90 -31.96
N TYR A 503 -5.37 0.68 -32.43
CA TYR A 503 -5.88 -0.56 -31.85
C TYR A 503 -5.00 -1.14 -30.73
N VAL A 504 -3.82 -0.56 -30.46
CA VAL A 504 -2.87 -1.08 -29.47
C VAL A 504 -2.54 0.00 -28.44
N THR A 505 -3.07 -0.14 -27.22
CA THR A 505 -2.67 0.70 -26.07
C THR A 505 -1.95 -0.16 -25.03
N PRO A 506 -0.63 -0.02 -24.85
CA PRO A 506 0.09 -0.63 -23.74
C PRO A 506 -0.38 -0.01 -22.41
N LEU A 507 -0.53 -0.83 -21.37
CA LEU A 507 -0.92 -0.40 -20.03
C LEU A 507 0.07 -0.93 -19.00
N ASN A 508 0.78 -0.01 -18.35
CA ASN A 508 1.78 -0.31 -17.33
C ASN A 508 1.30 0.27 -15.99
N LEU A 509 0.75 -0.57 -15.10
CA LEU A 509 0.26 -0.18 -13.76
C LEU A 509 1.28 -0.60 -12.70
N MET A 510 1.64 0.28 -11.77
CA MET A 510 2.78 -0.02 -10.88
C MET A 510 2.41 -0.69 -9.57
N TYR A 511 1.18 -0.50 -9.12
CA TYR A 511 0.68 -1.04 -7.88
C TYR A 511 -0.58 -1.88 -8.09
N ASP A 512 -0.83 -2.79 -7.16
CA ASP A 512 -2.12 -3.42 -6.95
C ASP A 512 -2.52 -3.33 -5.47
N VAL A 513 -3.81 -3.50 -5.20
CA VAL A 513 -4.34 -3.65 -3.84
C VAL A 513 -4.68 -5.11 -3.58
N THR A 514 -4.17 -5.65 -2.48
CA THR A 514 -4.41 -7.02 -2.04
C THR A 514 -5.46 -7.01 -0.92
N PRO A 515 -6.60 -7.73 -1.07
CA PRO A 515 -7.59 -7.86 -0.01
C PRO A 515 -7.00 -8.48 1.28
N PRO A 516 -7.47 -8.07 2.47
CA PRO A 516 -6.94 -8.55 3.75
C PRO A 516 -7.08 -10.07 3.92
N ASP A 517 -8.11 -10.70 3.34
CA ASP A 517 -8.37 -12.15 3.47
C ASP A 517 -7.28 -13.04 2.86
N LEU A 518 -6.43 -12.48 1.97
CA LEU A 518 -5.29 -13.15 1.35
C LEU A 518 -3.99 -12.99 2.16
N VAL A 519 -3.98 -12.13 3.18
CA VAL A 519 -2.79 -11.83 3.99
C VAL A 519 -2.96 -12.44 5.38
N SER A 520 -1.96 -13.19 5.83
CA SER A 520 -2.03 -13.89 7.12
C SER A 520 -1.75 -12.95 8.29
N ALA A 521 -0.75 -12.07 8.17
CA ALA A 521 -0.48 -11.02 9.14
C ALA A 521 0.32 -9.87 8.51
N VAL A 522 0.21 -8.70 9.13
CA VAL A 522 1.11 -7.55 8.94
C VAL A 522 2.13 -7.53 10.06
N VAL A 523 3.41 -7.39 9.74
CA VAL A 523 4.47 -7.17 10.72
C VAL A 523 4.87 -5.70 10.70
N THR A 524 4.68 -5.04 11.84
CA THR A 524 5.00 -3.63 12.10
C THR A 524 6.08 -3.52 13.18
N GLU A 525 6.61 -2.33 13.42
CA GLU A 525 7.54 -2.09 14.53
C GLU A 525 6.89 -2.11 15.92
N ILE A 526 5.56 -2.18 15.99
CA ILE A 526 4.80 -2.26 17.25
C ILE A 526 4.52 -3.72 17.60
N ALA A 527 3.99 -4.48 16.64
CA ALA A 527 3.59 -5.88 16.81
C ALA A 527 3.34 -6.57 15.45
N VAL A 528 3.16 -7.89 15.50
CA VAL A 528 2.51 -8.68 14.45
C VAL A 528 0.99 -8.53 14.63
N LEU A 529 0.29 -8.01 13.62
CA LEU A 529 -1.10 -7.59 13.67
C LEU A 529 -1.90 -8.15 12.49
N PRO A 530 -3.22 -8.39 12.61
CA PRO A 530 -4.07 -8.62 11.45
C PRO A 530 -4.24 -7.32 10.65
N CYS A 531 -4.46 -7.43 9.34
CA CYS A 531 -4.65 -6.28 8.45
C CYS A 531 -5.76 -5.30 8.90
N THR A 532 -6.80 -5.81 9.57
CA THR A 532 -7.92 -5.03 10.09
C THR A 532 -7.56 -4.10 11.26
N SER A 533 -6.37 -4.22 11.85
CA SER A 533 -5.90 -3.37 12.94
C SER A 533 -5.28 -2.03 12.50
N VAL A 534 -5.07 -1.80 11.19
CA VAL A 534 -4.55 -0.52 10.65
C VAL A 534 -5.24 0.74 11.23
N PRO A 535 -6.58 0.87 11.27
CA PRO A 535 -7.23 2.05 11.84
C PRO A 535 -7.07 2.19 13.36
N VAL A 536 -6.79 1.10 14.07
CA VAL A 536 -6.48 1.14 15.52
C VAL A 536 -5.09 1.76 15.72
N ILE A 537 -4.11 1.35 14.92
CA ILE A 537 -2.76 1.93 14.96
C ILE A 537 -2.76 3.41 14.56
N LEU A 538 -3.51 3.79 13.52
CA LEU A 538 -3.70 5.20 13.14
C LEU A 538 -4.37 6.04 14.25
N ARG A 539 -5.13 5.43 15.16
CA ARG A 539 -5.68 6.12 16.35
C ARG A 539 -4.70 6.20 17.52
N ILE A 540 -3.82 5.21 17.68
CA ILE A 540 -2.80 5.17 18.75
C ILE A 540 -1.60 6.05 18.41
N LYS A 541 -1.19 6.07 17.13
CA LYS A 541 -0.24 7.00 16.54
C LYS A 541 -0.98 7.90 15.53
N PRO A 542 -1.77 8.91 15.97
CA PRO A 542 -2.28 9.91 15.06
C PRO A 542 -1.14 10.57 14.28
N PRO A 543 -1.35 10.93 13.01
CA PRO A 543 -0.38 11.72 12.25
C PRO A 543 -0.10 13.12 12.85
N ASP A 544 -0.88 13.54 13.84
CA ASP A 544 -0.77 14.82 14.52
C ASP A 544 -0.22 14.68 15.97
N ALA A 545 0.29 13.50 16.36
CA ALA A 545 0.68 13.16 17.74
C ALA A 545 2.19 12.91 17.96
N PHE A 546 3.04 13.62 17.21
CA PHE A 546 4.52 13.57 17.30
C PHE A 546 5.10 14.99 17.41
#